data_AF-A0A239TT08-F1
#
_entry.id   AF-A0A239TT08-F1
#
_cell.length_a   1.000
_cell.length_b   1.000
_cell.length_c   1.000
_cell.angle_alpha   90.00
_cell.angle_beta   90.00
_cell.angle_gamma   90.00
#
_symmetry.space_group_name_H-M   'P 1'
#
loop_
_entity.id
_entity.type
_entity.pdbx_description
1 polymer ?
#
loop_
_entity_poly.entity_id
_entity_poly.type
_entity_poly.pdbx_seq_one_letter_code
_entity_poly.pdbx_strand_id
1 'polypeptide(L)'
;MKFGIRTTLIILSIIMIISELVYGIPFLGGSIIVTFGWQPLLINAAIYFVMVVMLAFDNQNSIRPMLVIPLVGIVGSLIAIIPVVGMVTHWILFFLMILFLIVVLSTPIYVPDRNARVTYDENGRRIK
;
A
#
# COMPACT_ATOMS: atom_id res chain seq x y z
N MET A 1 -2.32 12.79 -5.47
CA MET A 1 -1.96 12.30 -4.12
C MET A 1 -1.00 13.29 -3.46
N LYS A 2 -1.09 13.49 -2.13
CA LYS A 2 -0.14 14.38 -1.42
C LYS A 2 1.27 13.80 -1.44
N PHE A 3 2.30 14.66 -1.54
CA PHE A 3 3.70 14.22 -1.62
C PHE A 3 4.11 13.32 -0.43
N GLY A 4 3.82 13.73 0.80
CA GLY A 4 4.16 12.94 1.99
C GLY A 4 3.53 11.54 1.99
N ILE A 5 2.25 11.44 1.63
CA ILE A 5 1.53 10.16 1.54
C ILE A 5 2.17 9.25 0.50
N ARG A 6 2.50 9.79 -0.69
CA ARG A 6 3.18 9.04 -1.75
C ARG A 6 4.51 8.49 -1.27
N THR A 7 5.35 9.33 -0.66
CA THR A 7 6.67 8.91 -0.17
C THR A 7 6.55 7.83 0.90
N THR A 8 5.64 7.98 1.86
CA THR A 8 5.41 6.95 2.88
C THR A 8 4.90 5.64 2.26
N LEU A 9 3.96 5.69 1.32
CA LEU A 9 3.47 4.49 0.62
C LEU A 9 4.59 3.77 -0.14
N ILE A 10 5.52 4.51 -0.77
CA ILE A 10 6.70 3.92 -1.43
C ILE A 10 7.57 3.18 -0.42
N ILE A 11 7.88 3.82 0.71
CA ILE A 11 8.72 3.21 1.75
C ILE A 11 8.05 1.96 2.32
N LEU A 12 6.77 2.03 2.68
CA LEU A 12 6.02 0.89 3.18
C LEU A 12 5.95 -0.24 2.14
N SER A 13 5.78 0.10 0.87
CA SER A 13 5.75 -0.90 -0.21
C SER A 13 7.09 -1.64 -0.34
N ILE A 14 8.22 -0.94 -0.24
CA ILE A 14 9.55 -1.56 -0.29
C ILE A 14 9.75 -2.50 0.90
N ILE A 15 9.37 -2.07 2.11
CA ILE A 15 9.42 -2.91 3.31
C ILE A 15 8.59 -4.19 3.10
N MET A 16 7.37 -4.04 2.59
CA MET A 16 6.49 -5.18 2.35
C MET A 16 7.04 -6.11 1.27
N ILE A 17 7.57 -5.60 0.15
CA ILE A 17 8.18 -6.43 -0.89
C ILE A 17 9.31 -7.30 -0.31
N ILE A 18 10.18 -6.71 0.52
CA ILE A 18 11.26 -7.45 1.18
C ILE A 18 10.69 -8.50 2.13
N SER A 19 9.69 -8.13 2.94
CA SER A 19 9.04 -9.04 3.89
C SER A 19 8.38 -10.23 3.20
N GLU A 20 7.55 -9.97 2.17
CA GLU A 20 6.87 -11.00 1.38
C GLU A 20 7.86 -11.94 0.67
N LEU A 21 8.99 -11.41 0.17
CA LEU A 21 10.04 -12.23 -0.42
C LEU A 21 10.66 -13.17 0.61
N VAL A 22 11.04 -12.65 1.78
CA VAL A 22 11.67 -13.44 2.84
C VAL A 22 10.72 -14.53 3.34
N TYR A 23 9.44 -14.21 3.52
CA TYR A 23 8.44 -15.16 3.98
C TYR A 23 7.97 -16.15 2.90
N GLY A 24 8.14 -15.80 1.61
CA GLY A 24 7.89 -16.69 0.48
C GLY A 24 8.98 -17.76 0.26
N ILE A 25 10.20 -17.56 0.77
CA ILE A 25 11.28 -18.55 0.61
C ILE A 25 10.93 -19.83 1.39
N PRO A 26 10.89 -21.01 0.74
CA PRO A 26 10.62 -22.27 1.41
C PRO A 26 11.58 -22.53 2.58
N PHE A 27 11.07 -23.13 3.66
CA PHE A 27 11.78 -23.40 4.92
C PHE A 27 12.22 -22.13 5.70
N LEU A 28 12.85 -21.15 5.05
CA LEU A 28 13.26 -19.90 5.69
C LEU A 28 12.06 -19.13 6.23
N GLY A 29 11.09 -18.80 5.37
CA GLY A 29 9.91 -18.04 5.76
C GLY A 29 9.06 -18.76 6.82
N GLY A 30 8.82 -20.05 6.59
CA GLY A 30 8.08 -20.90 7.54
C GLY A 30 8.77 -20.99 8.91
N SER A 31 10.09 -21.15 8.95
CA SER A 31 10.85 -21.19 10.21
C SER A 31 10.74 -19.88 10.98
N ILE A 32 10.85 -18.73 10.30
CA ILE A 32 10.72 -17.41 10.93
C ILE A 32 9.31 -17.25 11.51
N ILE A 33 8.27 -17.53 10.72
CA ILE A 33 6.88 -17.36 11.18
C ILE A 33 6.58 -18.24 12.39
N VAL A 34 7.00 -19.51 12.37
CA VAL A 34 6.71 -20.46 13.46
C VAL A 34 7.54 -20.16 14.71
N THR A 35 8.85 -19.87 14.57
CA THR A 35 9.73 -19.57 15.71
C THR A 35 9.30 -18.30 16.45
N PHE A 36 8.82 -17.29 15.72
CA PHE A 36 8.31 -16.05 16.32
C PHE A 36 6.81 -16.10 16.65
N GLY A 37 6.19 -17.29 16.66
CA GLY A 37 4.81 -17.48 17.10
C GLY A 37 3.79 -16.67 16.28
N TRP A 38 3.94 -16.63 14.96
CA TRP A 38 3.06 -15.91 14.01
C TRP A 38 3.03 -14.38 14.19
N GLN A 39 3.83 -13.80 15.10
CA GLN A 39 3.97 -12.35 15.22
C GLN A 39 4.37 -11.64 13.91
N PRO A 40 5.25 -12.20 13.06
CA PRO A 40 5.58 -11.60 11.77
C PRO A 40 4.35 -11.37 10.86
N LEU A 41 3.38 -12.28 10.88
CA LEU A 41 2.14 -12.14 10.10
C LEU A 41 1.29 -10.97 10.62
N LEU A 42 1.21 -10.81 11.94
CA LEU A 42 0.47 -9.70 12.55
C LEU A 42 1.11 -8.35 12.19
N ILE A 43 2.44 -8.27 12.18
CA ILE A 43 3.17 -7.06 11.78
C ILE A 43 2.90 -6.73 10.30
N ASN A 44 2.96 -7.71 9.40
CA ASN A 44 2.63 -7.51 7.99
C ASN A 44 1.17 -7.04 7.82
N ALA A 45 0.22 -7.69 8.50
CA ALA A 45 -1.19 -7.29 8.47
C ALA A 45 -1.39 -5.85 8.97
N ALA A 46 -0.66 -5.43 10.01
CA ALA A 46 -0.72 -4.06 10.53
C ALA A 46 -0.17 -3.03 9.52
N ILE A 47 0.93 -3.34 8.84
CA ILE A 47 1.48 -2.46 7.78
C ILE A 47 0.48 -2.34 6.63
N TYR A 48 -0.10 -3.46 6.17
CA TYR A 48 -1.14 -3.44 5.16
C TYR A 48 -2.35 -2.60 5.59
N PHE A 49 -2.77 -2.72 6.85
CA PHE A 49 -3.84 -1.90 7.41
C PHE A 49 -3.51 -0.41 7.37
N VAL A 50 -2.29 -0.01 7.76
CA VAL A 50 -1.84 1.39 7.64
C VAL A 50 -1.91 1.86 6.18
N MET A 51 -1.47 1.03 5.22
CA MET A 51 -1.56 1.37 3.80
C MET A 51 -3.02 1.53 3.32
N VAL A 52 -3.94 0.68 3.79
CA VAL A 52 -5.39 0.84 3.53
C VAL A 52 -5.88 2.18 4.04
N VAL A 53 -5.58 2.54 5.29
CA VAL A 53 -5.98 3.83 5.88
C VAL A 53 -5.42 4.99 5.05
N MET A 54 -4.13 4.96 4.68
CA MET A 54 -3.52 6.03 3.89
C MET A 54 -4.19 6.20 2.52
N LEU A 55 -4.52 5.11 1.83
CA LEU A 55 -5.18 5.15 0.52
C LEU A 55 -6.64 5.57 0.60
N ALA A 56 -7.35 5.12 1.64
CA ALA A 56 -8.77 5.40 1.85
C ALA A 56 -9.02 6.87 2.21
N PHE A 57 -8.18 7.44 3.08
CA PHE A 57 -8.34 8.79 3.60
C PHE A 57 -7.64 9.88 2.77
N ASP A 58 -6.88 9.54 1.71
CA ASP A 58 -6.39 10.54 0.77
C ASP A 58 -7.47 10.90 -0.27
N ASN A 59 -8.04 12.10 -0.10
CA ASN A 59 -9.02 12.67 -1.02
C ASN A 59 -8.44 13.08 -2.38
N GLN A 60 -7.12 13.24 -2.48
CA GLN A 60 -6.43 13.58 -3.73
C GLN A 60 -5.85 12.35 -4.42
N ASN A 61 -6.22 11.15 -3.98
CA ASN A 61 -5.69 9.89 -4.47
C ASN A 61 -6.41 9.43 -5.75
N SER A 62 -5.68 9.38 -6.86
CA SER A 62 -6.18 8.84 -8.14
C SER A 62 -6.08 7.32 -8.25
N ILE A 63 -5.37 6.65 -7.33
CA ILE A 63 -5.17 5.19 -7.33
C ILE A 63 -5.98 4.47 -6.24
N ARG A 64 -7.13 5.03 -5.85
CA ARG A 64 -8.07 4.37 -4.93
C ARG A 64 -8.39 2.91 -5.28
N PRO A 65 -8.54 2.51 -6.57
CA PRO A 65 -8.75 1.10 -6.92
C PRO A 65 -7.63 0.15 -6.45
N MET A 66 -6.40 0.65 -6.27
CA MET A 66 -5.27 -0.15 -5.79
C MET A 66 -5.35 -0.51 -4.31
N LEU A 67 -6.33 0.03 -3.57
CA LEU A 67 -6.63 -0.36 -2.18
C LEU A 67 -6.91 -1.86 -2.03
N VAL A 68 -7.35 -2.52 -3.11
CA VAL A 68 -7.56 -3.97 -3.15
C VAL A 68 -6.29 -4.74 -2.79
N ILE A 69 -5.10 -4.29 -3.20
CA ILE A 69 -3.86 -5.01 -2.96
C ILE A 69 -3.54 -5.06 -1.45
N PRO A 70 -3.50 -3.93 -0.72
CA PRO A 70 -3.35 -3.97 0.74
C PRO A 70 -4.46 -4.75 1.46
N LEU A 71 -5.72 -4.70 1.00
CA LEU A 71 -6.79 -5.52 1.58
C LEU A 71 -6.52 -7.02 1.42
N VAL A 72 -6.12 -7.45 0.22
CA VAL A 72 -5.71 -8.83 -0.05
C VAL A 72 -4.50 -9.19 0.82
N GLY A 73 -3.59 -8.25 1.08
CA GLY A 73 -2.48 -8.42 2.03
C GLY A 73 -2.90 -8.74 3.46
N ILE A 74 -3.92 -8.05 3.98
CA ILE A 74 -4.48 -8.35 5.32
C ILE A 74 -5.06 -9.76 5.34
N VAL A 75 -5.90 -10.10 4.36
CA VAL A 75 -6.53 -11.43 4.28
C VAL A 75 -5.49 -12.52 4.08
N GLY A 76 -4.50 -12.28 3.22
CA GLY A 76 -3.39 -13.19 2.95
C GLY A 76 -2.56 -13.45 4.21
N SER A 77 -2.33 -12.44 5.04
CA SER A 77 -1.63 -12.60 6.32
C SER A 77 -2.39 -13.51 7.30
N LEU A 78 -3.72 -13.53 7.27
CA LEU A 78 -4.54 -14.45 8.08
C LEU A 78 -4.52 -15.88 7.53
N ILE A 79 -4.50 -16.04 6.21
CA ILE A 79 -4.44 -17.35 5.54
C ILE A 79 -3.05 -17.99 5.72
N ALA A 80 -2.00 -17.17 5.84
CA ALA A 80 -0.62 -17.61 5.96
C ALA A 80 -0.24 -18.30 7.29
N ILE A 81 -1.20 -18.52 8.19
CA ILE A 81 -1.00 -19.32 9.41
C ILE A 81 -0.57 -20.76 9.07
N ILE A 82 -1.09 -21.31 7.97
CA ILE A 82 -0.71 -22.65 7.48
C ILE A 82 0.56 -22.52 6.64
N PRO A 83 1.71 -23.13 7.02
CA PRO A 83 3.01 -22.81 6.41
C PRO A 83 3.08 -22.96 4.88
N VAL A 84 2.55 -24.07 4.34
CA VAL A 84 2.58 -24.31 2.88
C VAL A 84 1.67 -23.34 2.13
N VAL A 85 0.50 -23.03 2.68
CA VAL A 85 -0.44 -22.08 2.08
C VAL A 85 0.11 -20.65 2.18
N GLY A 86 0.74 -20.33 3.31
CA GLY A 86 1.42 -19.06 3.55
C GLY A 86 2.53 -18.81 2.56
N MET A 87 3.37 -19.81 2.27
CA MET A 87 4.42 -19.71 1.25
C MET A 87 3.86 -19.28 -0.11
N VAL A 88 2.80 -19.93 -0.60
CA VAL A 88 2.17 -19.56 -1.87
C VAL A 88 1.55 -18.17 -1.80
N THR A 89 0.91 -17.85 -0.68
CA THR A 89 0.28 -16.54 -0.44
C THR A 89 1.31 -15.41 -0.47
N HIS A 90 2.46 -15.58 0.18
CA HIS A 90 3.55 -14.61 0.19
C HIS A 90 4.14 -14.37 -1.20
N TRP A 91 4.26 -15.40 -2.05
CA TRP A 91 4.65 -15.20 -3.45
C TRP A 91 3.63 -14.39 -4.25
N ILE A 92 2.33 -14.68 -4.08
CA ILE A 92 1.27 -13.90 -4.73
C ILE A 92 1.34 -12.44 -4.28
N LEU A 93 1.43 -12.19 -2.97
CA LEU A 93 1.53 -10.86 -2.39
C LEU A 93 2.81 -10.13 -2.83
N PHE A 94 3.94 -10.81 -2.94
CA PHE A 94 5.19 -10.25 -3.43
C PHE A 94 5.03 -9.62 -4.83
N PHE A 95 4.45 -10.35 -5.78
CA PHE A 95 4.21 -9.82 -7.13
C PHE A 95 3.17 -8.71 -7.15
N LEU A 96 2.09 -8.83 -6.35
CA LEU A 96 1.10 -7.77 -6.22
C LEU A 96 1.70 -6.49 -5.63
N MET A 97 2.63 -6.61 -4.68
CA MET A 97 3.28 -5.46 -4.06
C MET A 97 4.29 -4.78 -5.00
N ILE A 98 4.97 -5.53 -5.89
CA ILE A 98 5.76 -4.94 -6.97
C ILE A 98 4.86 -4.12 -7.89
N LEU A 99 3.72 -4.68 -8.32
CA LEU A 99 2.75 -3.96 -9.15
C LEU A 99 2.25 -2.70 -8.43
N PHE A 100 1.90 -2.82 -7.16
CA PHE A 100 1.47 -1.68 -6.34
C PHE A 100 2.53 -0.58 -6.29
N LEU A 101 3.80 -0.92 -6.05
CA LEU A 101 4.90 0.04 -6.02
C LEU A 101 5.05 0.78 -7.34
N ILE A 102 5.01 0.07 -8.47
CA ILE A 102 5.08 0.69 -9.81
C ILE A 102 3.94 1.69 -9.99
N VAL A 103 2.72 1.32 -9.64
CA VAL A 103 1.56 2.20 -9.76
C VAL A 103 1.71 3.44 -8.87
N VAL A 104 2.15 3.28 -7.61
CA VAL A 104 2.41 4.41 -6.70
C VAL A 104 3.48 5.35 -7.27
N LEU A 105 4.55 4.81 -7.84
CA LEU A 105 5.61 5.61 -8.47
C LEU A 105 5.08 6.41 -9.67
N SER A 106 4.16 5.85 -10.46
CA SER A 106 3.52 6.51 -11.60
C SER A 106 2.44 7.53 -11.23
N THR A 107 2.06 7.65 -9.95
CA THR A 107 0.99 8.58 -9.57
C THR A 107 1.39 10.06 -9.65
N PRO A 108 0.51 10.94 -10.17
CA PRO A 108 0.75 12.37 -10.15
C PRO A 108 0.67 12.93 -8.73
N ILE A 109 1.59 13.84 -8.42
CA ILE A 109 1.63 14.56 -7.16
C ILE A 109 0.66 15.74 -7.25
N TYR A 110 -0.19 15.90 -6.24
CA TYR A 110 -1.02 17.08 -6.11
C TYR A 110 -0.17 18.25 -5.61
N VAL A 111 -0.08 19.31 -6.42
CA VAL A 111 0.58 20.57 -6.07
C VAL A 111 -0.51 21.61 -5.78
N PRO A 112 -0.70 22.05 -4.53
CA PRO A 112 -1.64 23.12 -4.22
C PRO A 112 -1.15 24.43 -4.85
N ASP A 113 -1.99 25.08 -5.67
CA ASP A 113 -1.69 26.43 -6.15
C ASP A 113 -2.15 27.47 -5.11
N ARG A 114 -1.18 28.03 -4.38
CA ARG A 114 -1.43 29.07 -3.37
C ARG A 114 -1.79 30.42 -3.99
N ASN A 115 -1.42 30.64 -5.26
CA ASN A 115 -1.57 31.91 -5.96
C ASN A 115 -2.68 31.86 -7.02
N ALA A 116 -3.40 30.75 -7.15
CA ALA A 116 -4.57 30.63 -8.01
C ALA A 116 -5.61 31.70 -7.62
N ARG A 117 -5.70 32.75 -8.42
CA ARG A 117 -6.77 33.75 -8.31
C ARG A 117 -7.87 33.38 -9.29
N VAL A 118 -9.10 33.43 -8.81
CA VAL A 118 -10.28 33.26 -9.63
C VAL A 118 -10.94 34.62 -9.76
N THR A 119 -11.02 35.16 -10.97
CA THR A 119 -11.73 36.40 -11.27
C THR A 119 -13.22 36.09 -11.45
N TYR A 120 -14.06 36.89 -10.81
CA TYR A 120 -15.51 36.83 -10.95
C TYR A 120 -16.00 38.14 -11.57
N ASP A 121 -17.07 38.08 -12.37
CA ASP A 121 -17.74 39.29 -12.85
C ASP A 121 -18.60 39.91 -11.73
N GLU A 122 -19.16 41.08 -12.02
CA GLU A 122 -20.09 41.80 -11.15
C GLU A 122 -21.37 41.01 -10.79
N ASN A 123 -21.73 40.00 -11.60
CA ASN A 123 -22.85 39.08 -11.38
C ASN A 123 -22.41 37.78 -10.66
N GLY A 124 -21.17 37.69 -10.19
CA GLY A 124 -20.62 36.50 -9.51
C GLY A 124 -20.29 35.34 -10.45
N ARG A 125 -20.25 35.54 -11.77
CA ARG A 125 -19.90 34.51 -12.74
C ARG A 125 -18.38 34.41 -12.86
N ARG A 126 -17.83 33.19 -12.84
CA ARG A 126 -16.40 32.96 -13.01
C ARG A 126 -15.98 33.38 -14.43
N ILE A 127 -15.10 34.37 -14.52
CA ILE A 127 -14.49 34.82 -15.77
C ILE A 127 -13.33 33.86 -16.06
N LYS A 128 -13.34 33.23 -17.24
CA LYS A 128 -12.27 32.32 -17.67
C LYS A 128 -10.99 33.09 -17.99
#